data_AF-A0A4Q6FFR4-F1
#
_entry.id   AF-A0A4Q6FFR4-F1
#
_cell.length_a   1.000
_cell.length_b   1.000
_cell.length_c   1.000
_cell.angle_alpha   90.00
_cell.angle_beta   90.00
_cell.angle_gamma   90.00
#
_symmetry.space_group_name_H-M   'P 1'
#
loop_
_entity.id
_entity.type
_entity.pdbx_description
1 polymer ?
#
loop_
_entity_poly.entity_id
_entity_poly.type
_entity_poly.pdbx_seq_one_letter_code
_entity_poly.pdbx_strand_id
1 'polypeptide(L)'
;LVFAQVIFVTMVYGPVAAFLVELFPVQVRYTSMSLPYHIGNGVFGGLVPLIGTWAVATATLSGYSWSLYAGLIYPITVAVITLIIGTLYVKDRRGQ
;
A
#
# COMPACT_ATOMS: atom_id res chain seq x y z
N LEU A 1 -19.73 -3.84 8.71
CA LEU A 1 -18.77 -3.21 7.78
C LEU A 1 -17.33 -3.28 8.31
N VAL A 2 -17.03 -2.78 9.52
CA VAL A 2 -15.69 -2.88 10.14
C VAL A 2 -15.15 -4.31 10.23
N PHE A 3 -15.97 -5.27 10.64
CA PHE A 3 -15.55 -6.68 10.71
C PHE A 3 -15.06 -7.23 9.35
N ALA A 4 -15.76 -6.90 8.26
CA ALA A 4 -15.35 -7.28 6.92
C ALA A 4 -14.04 -6.60 6.50
N GLN A 5 -13.86 -5.31 6.83
CA GLN A 5 -12.61 -4.58 6.58
C GLN A 5 -11.43 -5.20 7.35
N VAL A 6 -11.65 -5.64 8.59
CA VAL A 6 -10.62 -6.32 9.39
C VAL A 6 -10.20 -7.62 8.71
N ILE A 7 -11.15 -8.42 8.19
CA ILE A 7 -10.83 -9.63 7.41
C ILE A 7 -9.98 -9.29 6.18
N PHE A 8 -10.34 -8.24 5.42
CA PHE A 8 -9.55 -7.84 4.26
C PHE A 8 -8.13 -7.38 4.63
N VAL A 9 -7.99 -6.61 5.71
CA VAL A 9 -6.69 -6.17 6.22
C VAL A 9 -5.84 -7.36 6.65
N THR A 10 -6.39 -8.31 7.40
CA THR A 10 -5.61 -9.45 7.90
C THR A 10 -5.15 -10.38 6.79
N MET A 11 -5.97 -10.60 5.75
CA MET A 11 -5.59 -11.38 4.57
C MET A 11 -4.38 -10.79 3.83
N VAL A 12 -4.16 -9.49 3.90
CA VAL A 12 -3.00 -8.83 3.30
C VAL A 12 -1.81 -8.81 4.27
N TYR A 13 -2.04 -8.44 5.52
CA TYR A 13 -0.97 -8.28 6.52
C TYR A 13 -0.27 -9.60 6.87
N GLY A 14 -0.99 -10.73 6.91
CA GLY A 14 -0.42 -12.03 7.23
C GLY A 14 0.68 -12.47 6.24
N PRO A 15 0.37 -12.57 4.93
CA PRO A 15 1.34 -12.91 3.90
C PRO A 15 2.51 -11.91 3.82
N VAL A 16 2.25 -10.61 3.98
CA VAL A 16 3.30 -9.58 3.93
C VAL A 16 4.33 -9.78 5.05
N ALA A 17 3.88 -10.06 6.27
CA ALA A 17 4.78 -10.32 7.40
C ALA A 17 5.64 -11.56 7.15
N ALA A 18 5.06 -12.65 6.66
CA ALA A 18 5.79 -13.87 6.33
C ALA A 18 6.84 -13.62 5.23
N PHE A 19 6.47 -12.89 4.18
CA PHE A 19 7.35 -12.57 3.07
C PHE A 19 8.55 -11.72 3.49
N LEU A 20 8.34 -10.69 4.31
CA LEU A 20 9.43 -9.83 4.80
C LEU A 20 10.42 -10.59 5.69
N VAL A 21 9.94 -11.55 6.49
CA VAL A 21 10.79 -12.40 7.34
C VAL A 21 11.68 -13.32 6.48
N GLU A 22 11.17 -13.82 5.36
CA GLU A 22 11.89 -14.68 4.42
C GLU A 22 12.92 -13.91 3.58
N LEU A 23 12.65 -12.63 3.26
CA LEU A 23 13.52 -11.82 2.42
C LEU A 23 14.82 -11.37 3.08
N PHE A 24 14.83 -11.19 4.41
CA PHE A 24 15.96 -10.60 5.14
C PHE A 24 16.68 -11.61 6.04
N PRO A 25 18.02 -11.60 6.07
CA PRO A 25 18.80 -12.47 6.94
C PRO A 25 18.56 -12.15 8.42
N VAL A 26 18.68 -13.18 9.26
CA VAL A 26 18.25 -13.14 10.67
C VAL A 26 18.91 -12.01 11.47
N GLN A 27 20.16 -11.63 11.14
CA GLN A 27 20.89 -10.60 11.89
C GLN A 27 20.34 -9.17 11.71
N VAL A 28 19.74 -8.85 10.56
CA VAL A 28 19.24 -7.50 10.24
C VAL A 28 17.73 -7.41 10.15
N ARG A 29 17.03 -8.54 10.32
CA ARG A 29 15.59 -8.68 10.07
C ARG A 29 14.76 -7.61 10.76
N TYR A 30 15.02 -7.29 12.03
CA TYR A 30 14.24 -6.28 12.78
C TYR A 30 14.36 -4.87 12.19
N THR A 31 15.58 -4.44 11.85
CA THR A 31 15.84 -3.11 11.27
C THR A 31 15.41 -3.05 9.80
N SER A 32 15.59 -4.14 9.06
CA SER A 32 15.19 -4.23 7.65
C SER A 32 13.69 -4.39 7.46
N MET A 33 12.95 -4.96 8.42
CA MET A 33 11.48 -5.04 8.37
C MET A 33 10.80 -3.70 8.63
N SER A 34 11.38 -2.83 9.48
CA SER A 34 10.78 -1.54 9.81
C SER A 34 10.87 -0.53 8.67
N LEU A 35 11.91 -0.59 7.83
CA LEU A 35 12.12 0.36 6.74
C LEU A 35 11.02 0.29 5.66
N PRO A 36 10.65 -0.88 5.09
CA PRO A 36 9.49 -1.03 4.22
C PRO A 36 8.20 -0.58 4.89
N TYR A 37 8.03 -0.90 6.18
CA TYR A 37 6.82 -0.53 6.93
C TYR A 37 6.70 0.99 7.12
N HIS A 38 7.77 1.67 7.50
CA HIS A 38 7.75 3.12 7.72
C HIS A 38 7.66 3.89 6.41
N ILE A 39 8.32 3.44 5.35
CA ILE A 39 8.19 4.08 4.04
C ILE A 39 6.79 3.84 3.46
N GLY A 40 6.31 2.59 3.50
CA GLY A 40 4.98 2.19 3.06
C GLY A 40 3.87 2.94 3.80
N ASN A 41 3.82 2.81 5.12
CA ASN A 41 2.75 3.41 5.91
C ASN A 41 2.95 4.92 6.11
N GLY A 42 4.17 5.39 6.29
CA GLY A 42 4.47 6.79 6.54
C GLY A 42 4.31 7.65 5.29
N VAL A 43 5.02 7.32 4.21
CA VAL A 43 4.99 8.13 2.98
C VAL A 43 3.75 7.80 2.17
N PHE A 44 3.59 6.55 1.70
CA PHE A 44 2.49 6.24 0.80
C PHE A 44 1.14 6.26 1.54
N GLY A 45 1.06 5.65 2.72
CA GLY A 45 -0.15 5.63 3.54
C GLY A 45 -0.52 6.99 4.14
N GLY A 46 0.45 7.71 4.72
CA GLY A 46 0.22 9.00 5.37
C GLY A 46 -0.21 10.11 4.41
N LEU A 47 0.18 10.03 3.14
CA LEU A 47 -0.22 11.00 2.12
C LEU A 47 -1.63 10.76 1.54
N VAL A 48 -2.25 9.59 1.80
CA VAL A 48 -3.61 9.28 1.31
C VAL A 48 -4.65 10.34 1.69
N PRO A 49 -4.79 10.77 2.97
CA PRO A 49 -5.78 11.79 3.32
C PRO A 49 -5.49 13.15 2.66
N LEU A 50 -4.22 13.55 2.57
CA LEU A 50 -3.83 14.83 1.96
C LEU A 50 -4.16 14.84 0.47
N ILE A 51 -3.69 13.86 -0.29
CA ILE A 51 -3.88 13.80 -1.74
C ILE A 51 -5.33 13.46 -2.07
N GLY A 52 -5.96 12.60 -1.28
CA GLY A 52 -7.35 12.20 -1.46
C GLY A 52 -8.32 13.39 -1.29
N THR A 53 -8.16 14.16 -0.22
CA THR A 53 -8.99 15.36 0.00
C THR A 53 -8.71 16.45 -1.03
N TRP A 54 -7.45 16.66 -1.40
CA TRP A 54 -7.08 17.58 -2.47
C TRP A 54 -7.74 17.20 -3.81
N ALA A 55 -7.67 15.92 -4.21
CA ALA A 55 -8.26 15.42 -5.45
C ALA A 55 -9.79 15.58 -5.48
N VAL A 56 -10.47 15.27 -4.37
CA VAL A 56 -11.92 15.47 -4.21
C VAL A 56 -12.28 16.96 -4.31
N ALA A 57 -11.52 17.83 -3.64
CA ALA A 57 -11.76 19.28 -3.67
C ALA A 57 -11.61 19.83 -5.10
N THR A 58 -10.52 19.48 -5.79
CA THR A 58 -10.29 19.90 -7.18
C THR A 58 -11.38 19.39 -8.13
N ALA A 59 -11.80 18.12 -7.98
CA ALA A 59 -12.84 17.55 -8.83
C ALA A 59 -14.21 18.21 -8.58
N THR A 60 -14.50 18.56 -7.33
CA THR A 60 -15.73 19.26 -6.94
C THR A 60 -15.77 20.68 -7.53
N LEU A 61 -14.67 21.44 -7.42
CA LEU A 61 -14.57 22.77 -8.00
C LEU A 61 -14.68 22.77 -9.53
N SER A 62 -14.29 21.68 -10.18
CA SER A 62 -14.36 21.50 -11.63
C SER A 62 -15.74 21.02 -12.12
N GLY A 63 -16.71 20.78 -11.22
CA GLY A 63 -18.06 20.36 -11.56
C GLY A 63 -18.20 18.89 -11.96
N TYR A 64 -17.23 18.03 -11.65
CA TYR A 64 -17.33 16.59 -11.94
C TYR A 64 -18.36 15.92 -11.04
N SER A 65 -19.30 15.17 -11.62
CA SER A 65 -20.32 14.40 -10.89
C SER A 65 -19.75 13.28 -10.00
N TRP A 66 -18.53 12.81 -10.30
CA TRP A 66 -17.84 11.74 -9.57
C TRP A 66 -16.84 12.26 -8.53
N SER A 67 -16.91 13.54 -8.15
CA SER A 67 -15.90 14.19 -7.32
C SER A 67 -15.58 13.46 -6.00
N LEU A 68 -16.56 12.81 -5.37
CA LEU A 68 -16.39 11.99 -4.16
C LEU A 68 -15.43 10.81 -4.36
N TYR A 69 -15.39 10.24 -5.56
CA TYR A 69 -14.54 9.09 -5.89
C TYR A 69 -13.14 9.51 -6.33
N ALA A 70 -12.89 10.80 -6.59
CA ALA A 70 -11.61 11.31 -7.05
C ALA A 70 -10.46 10.97 -6.09
N GLY A 71 -10.74 10.90 -4.78
CA GLY A 71 -9.75 10.55 -3.77
C GLY A 71 -9.21 9.11 -3.90
N LEU A 72 -9.94 8.22 -4.59
CA LEU A 72 -9.51 6.84 -4.81
C LEU A 72 -8.36 6.73 -5.82
N ILE A 73 -8.13 7.77 -6.64
CA ILE A 73 -7.11 7.74 -7.68
C ILE A 73 -5.71 7.49 -7.11
N TYR A 74 -5.40 8.06 -5.95
CA TYR A 74 -4.09 7.94 -5.32
C TYR A 74 -3.80 6.51 -4.83
N PRO A 75 -4.60 5.89 -3.93
CA PRO A 75 -4.33 4.54 -3.48
C PRO A 75 -4.41 3.50 -4.61
N ILE A 76 -5.29 3.69 -5.60
CA ILE A 76 -5.35 2.81 -6.78
C ILE A 76 -4.06 2.91 -7.59
N THR A 77 -3.57 4.12 -7.85
CA THR A 77 -2.32 4.32 -8.60
C THR A 77 -1.13 3.69 -7.89
N VAL A 78 -1.01 3.90 -6.57
CA VAL A 78 0.06 3.28 -5.77
C VAL A 78 -0.03 1.75 -5.80
N ALA A 79 -1.24 1.19 -5.69
CA ALA A 79 -1.46 -0.26 -5.78
C ALA A 79 -1.07 -0.82 -7.15
N VAL A 80 -1.43 -0.14 -8.24
CA VAL A 80 -1.06 -0.55 -9.62
C VAL A 80 0.45 -0.50 -9.82
N ILE A 81 1.12 0.56 -9.37
CA ILE A 81 2.58 0.66 -9.43
C ILE A 81 3.23 -0.49 -8.64
N THR A 82 2.71 -0.77 -7.44
CA THR A 82 3.22 -1.85 -6.58
C THR A 82 3.02 -3.21 -7.23
N LEU A 83 1.88 -3.44 -7.88
CA LEU A 83 1.62 -4.65 -8.62
C LEU A 83 2.61 -4.82 -9.78
N ILE A 84 2.81 -3.78 -10.59
CA ILE A 84 3.75 -3.83 -11.73
C ILE A 84 5.18 -4.08 -11.25
N ILE A 85 5.64 -3.35 -10.24
CA ILE A 85 7.00 -3.54 -9.70
C ILE A 85 7.13 -4.92 -9.07
N GLY A 86 6.13 -5.34 -8.29
CA GLY A 86 6.08 -6.64 -7.64
C GLY A 86 6.19 -7.77 -8.65
N THR A 87 5.36 -7.78 -9.69
CA THR A 87 5.37 -8.84 -10.70
C THR A 87 6.65 -8.89 -11.54
N LEU A 88 7.30 -7.75 -11.79
CA LEU A 88 8.51 -7.70 -12.62
C LEU A 88 9.80 -7.98 -11.84
N TYR A 89 9.90 -7.50 -10.59
CA TYR A 89 11.16 -7.49 -9.84
C TYR A 89 11.21 -8.44 -8.65
N VAL A 90 10.06 -8.84 -8.08
CA VAL A 90 10.04 -9.78 -6.96
C VAL A 90 10.23 -11.19 -7.50
N LYS A 91 11.46 -11.72 -7.36
CA LYS A 91 11.81 -13.09 -7.71
C LYS A 91 11.55 -14.01 -6.52
N ASP A 92 10.94 -15.16 -6.79
CA ASP A 92 10.76 -16.21 -5.80
C ASP A 92 12.13 -16.76 -5.36
N ARG A 93 12.36 -16.83 -4.05
CA ARG A 93 13.57 -17.40 -3.45
C ARG A 93 13.38 -18.87 -3.05
N ARG A 94 12.20 -19.47 -3.25
CA ARG A 94 11.89 -20.89 -2.92
C ARG A 94 12.53 -21.92 -3.87
N GLY A 95 13.84 -21.79 -4.09
CA GLY A 95 14.62 -22.70 -4.93
C GLY A 95 16.14 -22.48 -4.92
N GLN A 96 16.66 -21.65 -4.00
CA GLN A 96 18.09 -21.56 -3.67
C GLN A 96 18.28 -21.71 -2.16
#